data_AF-A0A5E4IHB5-F1
#
_entry.id   AF-A0A5E4IHB5-F1
#
_cell.length_a   1.000
_cell.length_b   1.000
_cell.length_c   1.000
_cell.angle_alpha   90.00
_cell.angle_beta   90.00
_cell.angle_gamma   90.00
#
_symmetry.space_group_name_H-M   'P 1'
#
loop_
_entity.id
_entity.type
_entity.pdbx_description
1 polymer ?
#
loop_
_entity_poly.entity_id
_entity_poly.type
_entity_poly.pdbx_seq_one_letter_code
_entity_poly.pdbx_strand_id
1 'polypeptide(L)'
;MLRRRFGVINQAADAKRFAVLVSKKPGQRRIELARRMKDLGEARGLEMILIYLDNIEPDRLLNLGVEAAVSTACPRIALDDAAKYMIPILTPPEFEVLVGERKWEEYAFDEMK
;
A
#
# COMPACT_ATOMS: atom_id res chain seq x y z
N MET A 1 -18.26 3.08 -1.91
CA MET A 1 -16.81 3.24 -1.63
C MET A 1 -16.21 1.96 -1.03
N LEU A 2 -16.69 1.46 0.11
CA LEU A 2 -16.20 0.24 0.77
C LEU A 2 -16.16 -1.02 -0.13
N ARG A 3 -17.22 -1.31 -0.90
CA ARG A 3 -17.24 -2.44 -1.86
C ARG A 3 -16.10 -2.38 -2.88
N ARG A 4 -15.75 -1.16 -3.32
CA ARG A 4 -14.64 -0.97 -4.27
C ARG A 4 -13.30 -1.27 -3.62
N ARG A 5 -13.10 -0.80 -2.37
CA ARG A 5 -11.87 -1.06 -1.61
C ARG A 5 -11.69 -2.54 -1.30
N PHE A 6 -12.75 -3.24 -0.90
CA PHE A 6 -12.73 -4.69 -0.75
C PHE A 6 -12.32 -5.39 -2.06
N GLY A 7 -12.82 -4.93 -3.21
CA GLY A 7 -12.37 -5.42 -4.52
C GLY A 7 -10.86 -5.25 -4.75
N VAL A 8 -10.28 -4.11 -4.36
CA VAL A 8 -8.82 -3.87 -4.49
C VAL A 8 -8.01 -4.79 -3.56
N ILE A 9 -8.49 -5.05 -2.34
CA ILE A 9 -7.86 -6.02 -1.42
C ILE A 9 -7.82 -7.41 -2.07
N ASN A 10 -8.94 -7.86 -2.63
CA ASN A 10 -9.00 -9.17 -3.29
C ASN A 10 -8.09 -9.24 -4.53
N GLN A 11 -7.98 -8.15 -5.30
CA GLN A 11 -7.05 -8.09 -6.44
C GLN A 11 -5.58 -8.22 -6.02
N ALA A 12 -5.23 -7.76 -4.82
CA ALA A 12 -3.88 -7.86 -4.28
C ALA A 12 -3.62 -9.18 -3.53
N ALA A 13 -4.63 -10.02 -3.30
CA ALA A 13 -4.52 -11.20 -2.42
C ALA A 13 -3.49 -12.23 -2.91
N ASP A 14 -3.36 -12.39 -4.23
CA ASP A 14 -2.43 -13.33 -4.86
C ASP A 14 -1.04 -12.73 -5.15
N ALA A 15 -0.85 -11.43 -4.87
CA ALA A 15 0.43 -10.77 -5.10
C ALA A 15 1.50 -11.32 -4.14
N LYS A 16 2.71 -11.58 -4.66
CA LYS A 16 3.86 -12.04 -3.90
C LYS A 16 4.89 -10.94 -3.67
N ARG A 17 4.94 -9.96 -4.59
CA ARG A 17 5.89 -8.86 -4.55
C ARG A 17 5.20 -7.51 -4.39
N PHE A 18 5.49 -6.81 -3.30
CA PHE A 18 4.89 -5.53 -2.96
C PHE A 18 5.89 -4.38 -2.90
N ALA A 19 5.45 -3.23 -3.39
CA ALA A 19 6.09 -1.95 -3.11
C ALA A 19 5.46 -1.26 -1.88
N VAL A 20 6.29 -0.80 -0.95
CA VAL A 20 5.86 0.09 0.14
C VAL A 20 6.29 1.51 -0.20
N LEU A 21 5.32 2.36 -0.54
CA LEU A 21 5.55 3.72 -1.02
C LEU A 21 5.70 4.68 0.16
N VAL A 22 6.81 5.41 0.19
CA VAL A 22 7.14 6.40 1.23
C VAL A 22 7.37 7.77 0.59
N SER A 23 6.67 8.80 1.07
CA SER A 23 6.90 10.17 0.62
C SER A 23 8.20 10.73 1.19
N LYS A 24 9.02 11.38 0.36
CA LYS A 24 10.20 12.16 0.79
C LYS A 24 9.82 13.49 1.43
N LYS A 25 8.58 13.97 1.23
CA LYS A 25 8.11 15.26 1.76
C LYS A 25 8.01 15.17 3.30
N PRO A 26 8.70 16.05 4.06
CA PRO A 26 8.80 15.94 5.52
C PRO A 26 7.46 15.80 6.24
N GLY A 27 6.44 16.57 5.84
CA GLY A 27 5.09 16.54 6.43
C GLY A 27 4.22 15.34 6.02
N GLN A 28 4.73 14.41 5.21
CA GLN A 28 4.01 13.22 4.75
C GLN A 28 4.82 11.93 4.98
N ARG A 29 5.94 12.01 5.70
CA ARG A 29 6.90 10.92 5.82
C ARG A 29 6.53 9.99 6.97
N ARG A 30 5.74 8.95 6.69
CA ARG A 30 5.41 7.88 7.66
C ARG A 30 6.38 6.70 7.59
N ILE A 31 7.67 6.96 7.81
CA ILE A 31 8.74 5.95 7.63
C ILE A 31 8.61 4.77 8.60
N GLU A 32 8.18 5.01 9.84
CA GLU A 32 7.98 3.94 10.83
C GLU A 32 6.83 3.02 10.43
N LEU A 33 5.73 3.61 9.92
CA LEU A 33 4.62 2.84 9.39
C LEU A 33 5.02 2.04 8.15
N ALA A 34 5.83 2.63 7.26
CA ALA A 34 6.36 1.93 6.10
C ALA A 34 7.21 0.71 6.48
N ARG A 35 8.08 0.87 7.49
CA ARG A 35 8.86 -0.24 8.05
C ARG A 35 7.95 -1.31 8.64
N ARG A 36 6.94 -0.92 9.43
CA ARG A 36 5.96 -1.86 9.97
C ARG A 36 5.21 -2.63 8.87
N MET A 37 4.77 -1.96 7.81
CA MET A 37 4.12 -2.65 6.68
C MET A 37 5.06 -3.64 6.00
N LYS A 38 6.33 -3.27 5.83
CA LYS A 38 7.36 -4.16 5.30
C LYS A 38 7.53 -5.39 6.19
N ASP A 39 7.74 -5.20 7.49
CA ASP A 39 7.98 -6.28 8.44
C ASP A 39 6.77 -7.24 8.52
N LEU A 40 5.55 -6.70 8.48
CA LEU A 40 4.31 -7.50 8.44
C LEU A 40 4.23 -8.37 7.18
N GLY A 41 4.53 -7.80 6.01
CA GLY A 41 4.50 -8.57 4.76
C GLY A 41 5.58 -9.65 4.72
N GLU A 42 6.80 -9.34 5.16
CA GLU A 42 7.89 -10.31 5.22
C GLU A 42 7.61 -11.45 6.19
N ALA A 43 6.99 -11.17 7.34
CA ALA A 43 6.56 -12.20 8.28
C ALA A 43 5.52 -13.17 7.69
N ARG A 44 4.82 -12.76 6.61
CA ARG A 44 3.88 -13.59 5.84
C ARG A 44 4.51 -14.21 4.58
N GLY A 45 5.82 -14.04 4.38
CA GLY A 45 6.55 -14.59 3.24
C GLY A 45 6.41 -13.80 1.94
N LEU A 46 5.96 -12.54 2.02
CA LEU A 46 5.89 -11.63 0.88
C LEU A 46 7.23 -10.94 0.65
N GLU A 47 7.57 -10.65 -0.60
CA GLU A 47 8.72 -9.83 -0.94
C GLU A 47 8.34 -8.34 -0.86
N MET A 48 8.95 -7.61 0.08
CA MET A 48 8.56 -6.24 0.41
C MET A 48 9.69 -5.24 0.13
N ILE A 49 9.42 -4.26 -0.74
CA ILE A 49 10.43 -3.28 -1.21
C ILE A 49 10.02 -1.87 -0.79
N LEU A 50 10.87 -1.20 -0.02
CA LEU A 50 10.66 0.21 0.35
C LEU A 50 11.08 1.11 -0.81
N ILE A 51 10.17 2.00 -1.23
CA ILE A 51 10.41 2.95 -2.32
C ILE A 51 10.16 4.37 -1.81
N TYR A 52 11.22 5.18 -1.82
CA TYR A 52 11.14 6.60 -1.48
C TYR A 52 10.86 7.42 -2.73
N LEU A 53 9.74 8.14 -2.72
CA LEU A 53 9.23 8.89 -3.85
C LEU A 53 9.08 10.37 -3.47
N ASP A 54 9.42 11.26 -4.40
CA ASP A 54 9.16 12.70 -4.24
C ASP A 54 7.85 13.10 -4.94
N ASN A 55 7.73 12.67 -6.21
CA ASN A 55 6.49 12.55 -6.95
C ASN A 55 6.25 11.08 -7.28
N ILE A 56 5.00 10.65 -7.29
CA ILE A 56 4.68 9.26 -7.60
C ILE A 56 4.41 9.13 -9.09
N GLU A 57 5.31 8.41 -9.76
CA GLU A 57 5.21 8.05 -11.17
C GLU A 57 4.84 6.57 -11.25
N PRO A 58 3.60 6.21 -11.63
CA PRO A 58 3.13 4.82 -11.71
C PRO A 58 4.03 3.92 -12.54
N ASP A 59 4.60 4.44 -13.63
CA ASP A 59 5.44 3.70 -14.57
C ASP A 59 6.71 3.12 -13.91
N ARG A 60 7.24 3.77 -12.88
CA ARG A 60 8.44 3.28 -12.17
C ARG A 60 8.18 2.01 -11.38
N LEU A 61 6.95 1.80 -10.92
CA LEU A 61 6.59 0.60 -10.16
C LEU A 61 6.56 -0.63 -11.07
N LEU A 62 6.14 -0.47 -12.32
CA LEU A 62 6.09 -1.56 -13.30
C LEU A 62 7.47 -2.13 -13.62
N ASN A 63 8.47 -1.26 -13.76
CA ASN A 63 9.86 -1.67 -14.02
C ASN A 63 10.49 -2.46 -12.86
N LEU A 64 9.89 -2.37 -11.67
CA LEU A 64 10.31 -3.16 -10.51
C LEU A 64 9.63 -4.53 -10.47
N GLY A 65 8.68 -4.84 -11.35
CA GLY A 65 7.98 -6.13 -11.32
C GLY A 65 7.21 -6.38 -10.01
N VAL A 66 6.77 -5.32 -9.33
CA VAL A 66 5.87 -5.45 -8.19
C VAL A 66 4.44 -5.69 -8.70
N GLU A 67 3.69 -6.52 -7.98
CA GLU A 67 2.33 -6.94 -8.36
C GLU A 67 1.27 -6.12 -7.62
N ALA A 68 1.64 -5.51 -6.49
CA ALA A 68 0.78 -4.65 -5.69
C ALA A 68 1.62 -3.61 -4.93
N ALA A 69 0.97 -2.58 -4.38
CA ALA A 69 1.64 -1.58 -3.56
C ALA A 69 0.84 -1.19 -2.30
N VAL A 70 1.57 -0.76 -1.27
CA VAL A 70 1.05 -0.18 -0.04
C VAL A 70 1.49 1.28 0.03
N SER A 71 0.54 2.21 0.03
CA SER A 71 0.82 3.64 0.13
C SER A 71 0.87 4.07 1.59
N THR A 72 2.07 4.30 2.13
CA THR A 72 2.26 4.96 3.44
C THR A 72 2.41 6.47 3.35
N ALA A 73 2.43 7.00 2.11
CA ALA A 73 2.38 8.42 1.78
C ALA A 73 0.95 8.99 1.98
N CYS A 74 0.55 9.97 1.18
CA CYS A 74 -0.80 10.52 1.26
C CYS A 74 -1.89 9.45 0.95
N PRO A 75 -2.91 9.28 1.80
CA PRO A 75 -4.00 8.32 1.59
C PRO A 75 -4.72 8.52 0.26
N ARG A 76 -4.77 9.76 -0.23
CA ARG A 76 -5.37 10.13 -1.52
C ARG A 76 -4.73 9.41 -2.70
N ILE A 77 -3.50 8.93 -2.60
CA ILE A 77 -2.87 8.15 -3.68
C ILE A 77 -3.58 6.83 -3.89
N ALA A 78 -3.85 6.11 -2.79
CA ALA A 78 -4.56 4.83 -2.83
C ALA A 78 -6.05 5.02 -3.18
N LEU A 79 -6.63 6.20 -2.92
CA LEU A 79 -8.07 6.46 -3.07
C LEU A 79 -8.42 7.17 -4.39
N ASP A 80 -7.74 8.28 -4.70
CA ASP A 80 -8.03 9.18 -5.82
C ASP A 80 -7.20 8.83 -7.06
N ASP A 81 -5.91 8.52 -6.87
CA ASP A 81 -4.97 8.28 -7.98
C ASP A 81 -4.83 6.80 -8.37
N ALA A 82 -5.51 5.88 -7.69
CA ALA A 82 -5.39 4.44 -7.94
C ALA A 82 -5.62 4.05 -9.40
N ALA A 83 -6.48 4.78 -10.12
CA ALA A 83 -6.74 4.53 -11.55
C ALA A 83 -5.52 4.77 -12.46
N LYS A 84 -4.50 5.50 -11.99
CA LYS A 84 -3.26 5.76 -12.73
C LYS A 84 -2.28 4.58 -12.66
N TYR A 85 -2.53 3.59 -11.81
CA TYR A 85 -1.65 2.46 -11.60
C TYR A 85 -2.26 1.20 -12.21
N MET A 86 -1.44 0.41 -12.89
CA MET A 86 -1.88 -0.89 -13.43
C MET A 86 -1.91 -1.99 -12.37
N ILE A 87 -1.40 -1.72 -11.18
CA ILE A 87 -1.37 -2.64 -10.02
C ILE A 87 -2.27 -2.11 -8.90
N PRO A 88 -2.89 -3.00 -8.10
CA PRO A 88 -3.67 -2.58 -6.95
C PRO A 88 -2.82 -1.82 -5.93
N ILE A 89 -3.38 -0.73 -5.38
CA ILE A 89 -2.77 0.04 -4.30
C ILE A 89 -3.66 0.00 -3.07
N LEU A 90 -3.06 -0.46 -1.98
CA LEU A 90 -3.66 -0.54 -0.66
C LEU A 90 -3.18 0.62 0.22
N THR A 91 -4.03 1.04 1.13
CA THR A 91 -3.67 1.79 2.33
C THR A 91 -3.12 0.83 3.39
N PRO A 92 -2.44 1.33 4.44
CA PRO A 92 -1.96 0.47 5.52
C PRO A 92 -3.07 -0.37 6.19
N PRO A 93 -4.25 0.17 6.56
CA PRO A 93 -5.31 -0.64 7.15
C PRO A 93 -5.81 -1.75 6.21
N GLU A 94 -5.78 -1.53 4.89
CA GLU A 94 -6.19 -2.54 3.91
C GLU A 94 -5.14 -3.63 3.75
N PHE A 95 -3.87 -3.25 3.78
CA PHE A 95 -2.79 -4.22 3.80
C PHE A 95 -2.85 -5.06 5.09
N GLU A 96 -3.13 -4.44 6.24
CA GLU A 96 -3.36 -5.18 7.50
C GLU A 96 -4.52 -6.18 7.38
N VAL A 97 -5.61 -5.81 6.70
CA VAL A 97 -6.71 -6.75 6.40
C VAL A 97 -6.23 -7.87 5.49
N LEU A 98 -5.48 -7.55 4.43
CA LEU A 98 -4.95 -8.53 3.49
C LEU A 98 -4.04 -9.56 4.18
N VAL A 99 -3.15 -9.11 5.06
CA VAL A 99 -2.21 -9.99 5.77
C VAL A 99 -2.81 -10.65 7.02
N GLY A 100 -4.09 -10.39 7.34
CA GLY A 100 -4.80 -10.98 8.46
C GLY A 100 -4.47 -10.40 9.84
N GLU A 101 -3.85 -9.23 9.91
CA GLU A 101 -3.57 -8.50 11.15
C GLU A 101 -4.79 -7.71 11.64
N ARG A 102 -5.71 -7.37 10.73
CA ARG A 102 -6.94 -6.65 11.01
C ARG A 102 -8.13 -7.38 10.41
N LYS A 103 -9.25 -7.39 11.12
CA LYS A 103 -10.53 -7.86 10.57
C LYS A 103 -11.16 -6.82 9.66
N TRP A 104 -11.78 -7.23 8.56
CA TRP A 104 -12.44 -6.29 7.64
C TRP A 104 -13.55 -5.48 8.32
N GLU A 105 -14.22 -6.06 9.32
CA GLU A 105 -15.24 -5.41 10.14
C GLU A 105 -14.69 -4.23 10.95
N GLU A 106 -13.39 -4.22 11.21
CA GLU A 106 -12.65 -3.16 11.91
C GLU A 106 -11.94 -2.20 10.93
N TYR A 107 -12.34 -2.20 9.66
CA TYR A 107 -11.79 -1.33 8.64
C TYR A 107 -11.92 0.14 9.07
N ALA A 108 -10.79 0.83 9.07
CA ALA A 108 -10.69 2.26 9.29
C ALA A 108 -10.09 2.92 8.06
N PHE A 109 -10.56 4.13 7.72
CA PHE A 109 -9.90 4.94 6.70
C PHE A 109 -8.51 5.34 7.19
N ASP A 110 -7.55 5.34 6.27
CA ASP A 110 -6.20 5.82 6.57
C ASP A 110 -6.22 7.34 6.75
N GLU A 111 -5.85 7.80 7.94
CA GLU A 111 -5.77 9.20 8.31
C GLU A 111 -4.30 9.60 8.52
N MET A 112 -3.91 10.75 7.97
CA MET A 112 -2.60 11.35 8.25
C MET A 112 -2.66 12.03 9.61
N LYS A 113 -1.87 11.55 10.57
CA LYS A 113 -1.62 12.20 11.86
C LYS A 113 -0.23 12.80 11.89
#